data_AF-A0A0Q7NJJ6-F1
#
_entry.id   AF-A0A0Q7NJJ6-F1
#
_cell.length_a   1.000
_cell.length_b   1.000
_cell.length_c   1.000
_cell.angle_alpha   90.00
_cell.angle_beta   90.00
_cell.angle_gamma   90.00
#
_symmetry.space_group_name_H-M   'P 1'
#
loop_
_entity.id
_entity.type
_entity.pdbx_description
1 polymer ?
#
loop_
_entity_poly.entity_id
_entity_poly.type
_entity_poly.pdbx_seq_one_letter_code
_entity_poly.pdbx_strand_id
1 'polypeptide(L)'
;MTTEQLDRWNAQEAAAEAMIPIIGTLYRSKGVTILLHSRSLVNKSVISILRTHRFARQIGGEELSVDETLPFLQVISRLDLGPCKIDLGQLVMAYHADGRGLSVEEYTTSVLAEVSDSNKAVSQGPRDVVLYGFGRIGRLVTRLLIEKAGSGNGLSLRAVVVRRGGDDDLAKRASLLRRDSVHGHFNGTIKVDADNDTITANGNVIKFIYSDDPTTIDYTAYGIDNAILIDNTGRWRDRDGLEQHLRPGIAKVVLTAPGKGDVPNIVHGVNHRDLDLSQQIFSCASCTTNAIVPPLKAMDDEFGIVRGHVETVHSFTNDQNLLDNYHKADRRGRSAPFNLVLTETGAASAVAKAMPDFKAKITGNSIRVPTPDVSVAILNLQLKQDTTKEDVLAYLRQVSLAGPLSRNLDYTAATDAVSSDFIGSRAASIIDANATIVEGDTAILYVWYDNEFGYSCQVVRTVQYISGIEYPTYPQLGAQSDTRELTDAR
;
A
#
# COMPACT_ATOMS: atom_id res chain seq x y z
N MET A 1 -29.32 -7.61 31.30
CA MET A 1 -28.93 -7.50 29.87
C MET A 1 -27.53 -6.92 29.67
N THR A 2 -26.96 -6.18 30.62
CA THR A 2 -25.61 -5.59 30.51
C THR A 2 -24.45 -6.51 30.87
N THR A 3 -24.65 -7.56 31.69
CA THR A 3 -23.55 -8.41 32.18
C THR A 3 -23.02 -9.38 31.13
N GLU A 4 -23.89 -10.14 30.45
CA GLU A 4 -23.46 -11.15 29.46
C GLU A 4 -22.74 -10.56 28.24
N GLN A 5 -23.21 -9.41 27.75
CA GLN A 5 -22.54 -8.70 26.64
C GLN A 5 -21.17 -8.15 27.05
N LEU A 6 -21.06 -7.65 28.29
CA LEU A 6 -19.80 -7.17 28.83
C LEU A 6 -18.84 -8.34 29.11
N ASP A 7 -19.34 -9.46 29.62
CA ASP A 7 -18.55 -10.67 29.86
C ASP A 7 -18.00 -11.22 28.54
N ARG A 8 -18.82 -11.26 27.48
CA ARG A 8 -18.37 -11.64 26.14
C ARG A 8 -17.31 -10.66 25.61
N TRP A 9 -17.51 -9.36 25.80
CA TRP A 9 -16.52 -8.36 25.41
C TRP A 9 -15.18 -8.55 26.14
N ASN A 10 -15.23 -8.75 27.47
CA ASN A 10 -14.04 -8.99 28.30
C ASN A 10 -13.31 -10.27 27.88
N ALA A 11 -14.05 -11.33 27.53
CA ALA A 11 -13.47 -12.56 27.00
C ALA A 11 -12.75 -12.34 25.66
N GLN A 12 -13.36 -11.57 24.74
CA GLN A 12 -12.75 -11.19 23.47
C GLN A 12 -11.50 -10.31 23.67
N GLU A 13 -11.53 -9.37 24.62
CA GLU A 13 -10.35 -8.58 24.99
C GLU A 13 -9.22 -9.47 25.50
N ALA A 14 -9.50 -10.40 26.42
CA ALA A 14 -8.51 -11.34 26.94
C ALA A 14 -7.90 -12.24 25.83
N ALA A 15 -8.73 -12.70 24.87
CA ALA A 15 -8.25 -13.46 23.72
C ALA A 15 -7.33 -12.60 22.83
N ALA A 16 -7.73 -11.37 22.50
CA ALA A 16 -6.93 -10.45 21.72
C ALA A 16 -5.61 -10.05 22.42
N GLU A 17 -5.62 -9.90 23.74
CA GLU A 17 -4.41 -9.72 24.55
C GLU A 17 -3.45 -10.89 24.43
N ALA A 18 -3.95 -12.13 24.48
CA ALA A 18 -3.15 -13.34 24.33
C ALA A 18 -2.54 -13.47 22.91
N MET A 19 -3.18 -12.91 21.87
CA MET A 19 -2.64 -12.90 20.51
C MET A 19 -1.40 -12.02 20.36
N ILE A 20 -1.33 -10.88 21.04
CA ILE A 20 -0.25 -9.87 20.89
C ILE A 20 1.16 -10.46 21.08
N PRO A 21 1.49 -11.18 22.17
CA PRO A 21 2.83 -11.72 22.36
C PRO A 21 3.18 -12.79 21.32
N ILE A 22 2.20 -13.57 20.88
CA ILE A 22 2.40 -14.59 19.84
C ILE A 22 2.75 -13.92 18.51
N ILE A 23 1.90 -12.97 18.06
CA ILE A 23 2.11 -12.22 16.81
C ILE A 23 3.46 -11.48 16.85
N GLY A 24 3.77 -10.82 17.96
CA GLY A 24 5.02 -10.08 18.12
C GLY A 24 6.25 -10.98 18.06
N THR A 25 6.17 -12.18 18.65
CA THR A 25 7.26 -13.16 18.61
C THR A 25 7.44 -13.71 17.19
N LEU A 26 6.37 -14.19 16.56
CA LEU A 26 6.37 -14.68 15.17
C LEU A 26 6.99 -13.65 14.21
N TYR A 27 6.59 -12.38 14.34
CA TYR A 27 7.10 -11.31 13.50
C TYR A 27 8.59 -11.04 13.73
N ARG A 28 9.05 -10.96 14.98
CA ARG A 28 10.46 -10.62 15.29
C ARG A 28 11.44 -11.78 15.10
N SER A 29 11.07 -13.00 15.52
CA SER A 29 12.00 -14.14 15.53
C SER A 29 11.92 -15.01 14.27
N LYS A 30 10.74 -15.10 13.65
CA LYS A 30 10.53 -15.97 12.46
C LYS A 30 10.28 -15.18 11.18
N GLY A 31 10.11 -13.86 11.26
CA GLY A 31 9.73 -13.04 10.10
C GLY A 31 8.33 -13.35 9.56
N VAL A 32 7.48 -13.97 10.38
CA VAL A 32 6.11 -14.35 10.01
C VAL A 32 5.18 -13.18 10.30
N THR A 33 4.52 -12.67 9.27
CA THR A 33 3.54 -11.58 9.40
C THR A 33 2.14 -12.16 9.44
N ILE A 34 1.44 -11.95 10.55
CA ILE A 34 0.04 -12.35 10.71
C ILE A 34 -0.88 -11.28 10.12
N LEU A 35 -1.75 -11.71 9.22
CA LEU A 35 -2.75 -10.90 8.54
C LEU A 35 -4.16 -11.38 8.89
N LEU A 36 -5.14 -10.50 8.67
CA LEU A 36 -6.55 -10.82 8.65
C LEU A 36 -7.19 -10.09 7.48
N HIS A 37 -7.63 -10.83 6.45
CA HIS A 37 -8.11 -10.27 5.17
C HIS A 37 -7.19 -9.18 4.62
N SER A 38 -5.92 -9.54 4.40
CA SER A 38 -4.82 -8.68 3.94
C SER A 38 -4.38 -7.56 4.90
N ARG A 39 -5.01 -7.42 6.07
CA ARG A 39 -4.66 -6.40 7.08
C ARG A 39 -3.71 -6.97 8.12
N SER A 40 -2.55 -6.34 8.32
CA SER A 40 -1.57 -6.79 9.32
C SER A 40 -2.05 -6.57 10.76
N LEU A 41 -1.90 -7.61 11.58
CA LEU A 41 -2.15 -7.58 13.02
C LEU A 41 -0.89 -7.24 13.84
N VAL A 42 0.25 -7.04 13.18
CA VAL A 42 1.53 -6.70 13.84
C VAL A 42 1.46 -5.31 14.48
N ASN A 43 1.97 -5.19 15.71
CA ASN A 43 2.02 -3.95 16.50
C ASN A 43 0.65 -3.26 16.68
N LYS A 44 -0.42 -4.04 16.71
CA LYS A 44 -1.78 -3.55 16.98
C LYS A 44 -2.12 -3.62 18.46
N SER A 45 -2.91 -2.67 18.94
CA SER A 45 -3.54 -2.75 20.26
C SER A 45 -4.66 -3.79 20.26
N VAL A 46 -5.07 -4.23 21.46
CA VAL A 46 -6.20 -5.14 21.71
C VAL A 46 -7.44 -4.69 20.91
N ILE A 47 -7.85 -3.43 21.11
CA ILE A 47 -9.01 -2.83 20.41
C ILE A 47 -8.83 -2.83 18.90
N SER A 48 -7.62 -2.58 18.40
CA SER A 48 -7.37 -2.62 16.95
C SER A 48 -7.46 -4.03 16.38
N ILE A 49 -7.05 -5.06 17.13
CA ILE A 49 -7.22 -6.47 16.73
C ILE A 49 -8.72 -6.80 16.66
N LEU A 50 -9.48 -6.48 17.71
CA LEU A 50 -10.93 -6.69 17.75
C LEU A 50 -11.67 -5.97 16.64
N ARG A 51 -11.31 -4.70 16.37
CA ARG A 51 -11.90 -3.94 15.26
C ARG A 51 -11.60 -4.57 13.90
N THR A 52 -10.40 -5.10 13.71
CA THR A 52 -10.03 -5.77 12.44
C THR A 52 -10.84 -7.04 12.24
N HIS A 53 -11.11 -7.80 13.31
CA HIS A 53 -12.00 -8.97 13.29
C HIS A 53 -13.45 -8.59 12.95
N ARG A 54 -13.98 -7.53 13.58
CA ARG A 54 -15.33 -7.02 13.26
C ARG A 54 -15.46 -6.50 11.84
N PHE A 55 -14.39 -5.90 11.29
CA PHE A 55 -14.41 -5.40 9.92
C PHE A 55 -14.69 -6.50 8.89
N ALA A 56 -14.26 -7.74 9.16
CA ALA A 56 -14.57 -8.89 8.32
C ALA A 56 -16.09 -9.06 8.10
N ARG A 57 -16.92 -8.77 9.12
CA ARG A 57 -18.38 -8.83 9.04
C ARG A 57 -18.98 -7.89 8.00
N GLN A 58 -18.41 -6.69 7.86
CA GLN A 58 -18.89 -5.69 6.89
C GLN A 58 -18.67 -6.12 5.44
N ILE A 59 -17.75 -7.06 5.20
CA ILE A 59 -17.36 -7.51 3.86
C ILE A 59 -17.69 -9.00 3.57
N GLY A 60 -17.76 -9.88 4.57
CA GLY A 60 -18.08 -11.31 4.38
C GLY A 60 -19.47 -11.76 4.87
N GLY A 61 -20.22 -10.89 5.58
CA GLY A 61 -21.52 -11.26 6.16
C GLY A 61 -21.43 -12.04 7.48
N GLU A 62 -20.37 -12.82 7.68
CA GLU A 62 -20.08 -13.52 8.94
C GLU A 62 -18.94 -12.84 9.72
N GLU A 63 -19.12 -12.70 11.05
CA GLU A 63 -18.13 -12.08 11.93
C GLU A 63 -17.12 -13.14 12.38
N LEU A 64 -15.90 -13.06 11.85
CA LEU A 64 -14.82 -13.90 12.33
C LEU A 64 -14.34 -13.37 13.69
N SER A 65 -14.59 -14.13 14.75
CA SER A 65 -14.22 -13.73 16.11
C SER A 65 -12.75 -14.05 16.43
N VAL A 66 -12.20 -13.39 17.45
CA VAL A 66 -10.87 -13.72 17.98
C VAL A 66 -10.81 -15.12 18.61
N ASP A 67 -11.95 -15.64 19.06
CA ASP A 67 -12.07 -16.98 19.63
C ASP A 67 -11.88 -18.07 18.56
N GLU A 68 -12.22 -17.76 17.31
CA GLU A 68 -12.03 -18.64 16.16
C GLU A 68 -10.61 -18.57 15.60
N THR A 69 -9.95 -17.41 15.66
CA THR A 69 -8.61 -17.22 15.08
C THR A 69 -7.47 -17.54 16.04
N LEU A 70 -7.67 -17.37 17.35
CA LEU A 70 -6.65 -17.62 18.36
C LEU A 70 -6.14 -19.08 18.37
N PRO A 71 -6.97 -20.13 18.23
CA PRO A 71 -6.50 -21.52 18.16
C PRO A 71 -5.52 -21.76 17.00
N PHE A 72 -5.80 -21.20 15.81
CA PHE A 72 -4.90 -21.29 14.66
C PHE A 72 -3.58 -20.59 14.95
N LEU A 73 -3.64 -19.39 15.52
CA LEU A 73 -2.45 -18.62 15.89
C LEU A 73 -1.57 -19.37 16.92
N GLN A 74 -2.18 -20.07 17.88
CA GLN A 74 -1.47 -20.91 18.85
C GLN A 74 -0.76 -22.07 18.17
N VAL A 75 -1.38 -22.75 17.20
CA VAL A 75 -0.71 -23.80 16.40
C VAL A 75 0.46 -23.21 15.62
N ILE A 76 0.24 -22.13 14.87
CA ILE A 76 1.28 -21.41 14.09
C ILE A 76 2.49 -21.06 14.96
N SER A 77 2.27 -20.65 16.22
CA SER A 77 3.35 -20.29 17.14
C SER A 77 4.34 -21.44 17.41
N ARG A 78 3.85 -22.68 17.40
CA ARG A 78 4.62 -23.89 17.68
C ARG A 78 5.34 -24.43 16.45
N LEU A 79 4.85 -24.12 15.26
CA LEU A 79 5.46 -24.55 14.00
C LEU A 79 6.80 -23.86 13.77
N ASP A 80 7.77 -24.61 13.26
CA ASP A 80 9.06 -24.06 12.89
C ASP A 80 8.99 -23.45 11.47
N LEU A 81 8.56 -22.18 11.40
CA LEU A 81 8.25 -21.48 10.15
C LEU A 81 9.40 -20.58 9.67
N GLY A 82 9.54 -20.48 8.35
CA GLY A 82 10.35 -19.46 7.69
C GLY A 82 9.60 -18.14 7.49
N PRO A 83 10.27 -17.08 6.99
CA PRO A 83 9.63 -15.80 6.69
C PRO A 83 8.48 -15.94 5.68
N CYS A 84 7.27 -15.64 6.11
CA CYS A 84 6.06 -15.70 5.28
C CYS A 84 4.99 -14.74 5.80
N LYS A 85 3.87 -14.65 5.08
CA LYS A 85 2.64 -14.02 5.59
C LYS A 85 1.59 -15.10 5.78
N ILE A 86 0.81 -15.03 6.85
CA ILE A 86 -0.31 -15.95 7.09
C ILE A 86 -1.56 -15.11 7.34
N ASP A 87 -2.56 -15.29 6.47
CA ASP A 87 -3.87 -14.67 6.63
C ASP A 87 -4.80 -15.60 7.43
N LEU A 88 -5.04 -15.23 8.69
CA LEU A 88 -5.88 -16.03 9.58
C LEU A 88 -7.33 -16.10 9.09
N GLY A 89 -7.83 -15.04 8.42
CA GLY A 89 -9.21 -15.01 7.93
C GLY A 89 -9.39 -16.02 6.81
N GLN A 90 -8.49 -16.00 5.84
CA GLN A 90 -8.50 -16.98 4.75
C GLN A 90 -8.25 -18.40 5.26
N LEU A 91 -7.37 -18.58 6.25
CA LEU A 91 -7.08 -19.89 6.83
C LEU A 91 -8.30 -20.51 7.53
N VAL A 92 -9.02 -19.72 8.33
CA VAL A 92 -10.24 -20.20 9.01
C VAL A 92 -11.36 -20.49 8.02
N MET A 93 -11.56 -19.61 7.03
CA MET A 93 -12.55 -19.85 5.97
C MET A 93 -12.24 -21.14 5.18
N ALA A 94 -10.98 -21.33 4.80
CA ALA A 94 -10.56 -22.52 4.07
C ALA A 94 -10.65 -23.80 4.93
N TYR A 95 -10.47 -23.69 6.26
CA TYR A 95 -10.71 -24.79 7.20
C TYR A 95 -12.20 -25.16 7.27
N HIS A 96 -13.10 -24.19 7.37
CA HIS A 96 -14.55 -24.47 7.39
C HIS A 96 -15.05 -25.07 6.08
N ALA A 97 -14.43 -24.74 4.96
CA ALA A 97 -14.72 -25.35 3.66
C ALA A 97 -14.07 -26.73 3.48
N ASP A 98 -13.19 -27.16 4.39
CA ASP A 98 -12.44 -28.41 4.27
C ASP A 98 -13.28 -29.62 4.68
N GLY A 99 -13.54 -30.52 3.75
CA GLY A 99 -14.34 -31.73 3.98
C GLY A 99 -13.60 -32.91 4.61
N ARG A 100 -12.31 -32.79 4.97
CA ARG A 100 -11.50 -33.93 5.45
C ARG A 100 -11.70 -34.23 6.93
N GLY A 101 -12.36 -33.35 7.68
CA GLY A 101 -12.62 -33.55 9.11
C GLY A 101 -11.37 -33.48 9.99
N LEU A 102 -10.32 -32.80 9.52
CA LEU A 102 -9.09 -32.59 10.27
C LEU A 102 -9.33 -31.68 11.48
N SER A 103 -8.57 -31.88 12.55
CA SER A 103 -8.48 -30.89 13.64
C SER A 103 -7.79 -29.60 13.15
N VAL A 104 -7.99 -28.50 13.89
CA VAL A 104 -7.30 -27.21 13.61
C VAL A 104 -5.77 -27.39 13.54
N GLU A 105 -5.21 -28.25 14.39
CA GLU A 105 -3.77 -28.53 14.42
C GLU A 105 -3.30 -29.27 13.16
N GLU A 106 -3.98 -30.36 12.80
CA GLU A 106 -3.66 -31.15 11.60
C GLU A 106 -3.83 -30.32 10.33
N TYR A 107 -4.94 -29.57 10.21
CA TYR A 107 -5.19 -28.72 9.05
C TYR A 107 -4.14 -27.62 8.91
N THR A 108 -3.90 -26.84 9.98
CA THR A 108 -2.95 -25.72 9.96
C THR A 108 -1.54 -26.19 9.63
N THR A 109 -1.12 -27.32 10.22
CA THR A 109 0.19 -27.93 9.92
C THR A 109 0.28 -28.36 8.47
N SER A 110 -0.78 -28.97 7.92
CA SER A 110 -0.81 -29.41 6.52
C SER A 110 -0.70 -28.24 5.53
N VAL A 111 -1.40 -27.13 5.80
CA VAL A 111 -1.41 -25.94 4.93
C VAL A 111 -0.06 -25.21 4.95
N LEU A 112 0.64 -25.25 6.08
CA LEU A 112 1.91 -24.53 6.27
C LEU A 112 3.15 -25.41 6.09
N ALA A 113 2.98 -26.67 5.69
CA ALA A 113 4.10 -27.62 5.50
C ALA A 113 5.12 -27.14 4.46
N GLU A 114 4.69 -26.36 3.45
CA GLU A 114 5.57 -25.80 2.42
C GLU A 114 6.49 -24.67 2.92
N VAL A 115 6.23 -24.14 4.12
CA VAL A 115 7.02 -23.07 4.74
C VAL A 115 7.56 -23.42 6.12
N SER A 116 7.44 -24.68 6.52
CA SER A 116 7.96 -25.20 7.77
C SER A 116 9.22 -26.05 7.59
N ASP A 117 9.94 -26.26 8.69
CA ASP A 117 11.02 -27.24 8.81
C ASP A 117 12.10 -27.11 7.72
N SER A 118 12.28 -28.14 6.88
CA SER A 118 13.26 -28.14 5.80
C SER A 118 12.86 -27.31 4.58
N ASN A 119 11.60 -26.86 4.51
CA ASN A 119 11.04 -26.15 3.36
C ASN A 119 11.05 -24.62 3.54
N LYS A 120 11.63 -24.12 4.63
CA LYS A 120 11.69 -22.67 4.90
C LYS A 120 12.43 -21.93 3.79
N ALA A 121 11.86 -20.80 3.39
CA ALA A 121 12.56 -19.86 2.53
C ALA A 121 13.86 -19.38 3.19
N VAL A 122 14.97 -19.46 2.45
CA VAL A 122 16.25 -18.89 2.87
C VAL A 122 16.14 -17.36 2.84
N SER A 123 16.35 -16.71 3.99
CA SER A 123 16.41 -15.26 4.05
C SER A 123 17.52 -14.74 3.14
N GLN A 124 17.17 -13.84 2.22
CA GLN A 124 18.14 -13.16 1.35
C GLN A 124 18.83 -11.98 2.06
N GLY A 125 18.59 -11.82 3.37
CA GLY A 125 19.05 -10.67 4.15
C GLY A 125 18.24 -9.40 3.87
N PRO A 126 18.49 -8.31 4.63
CA PRO A 126 17.84 -7.04 4.37
C PRO A 126 18.27 -6.44 3.04
N ARG A 127 17.35 -5.70 2.41
CA ARG A 127 17.69 -4.79 1.31
C ARG A 127 17.82 -3.38 1.86
N ASP A 128 18.98 -2.78 1.70
CA ASP A 128 19.17 -1.39 2.07
C ASP A 128 18.37 -0.45 1.16
N VAL A 129 17.81 0.59 1.77
CA VAL A 129 17.02 1.64 1.12
C VAL A 129 17.61 3.00 1.48
N VAL A 130 17.71 3.86 0.48
CA VAL A 130 18.10 5.26 0.62
C VAL A 130 16.93 6.13 0.15
N LEU A 131 16.54 7.13 0.94
CA LEU A 131 15.57 8.12 0.48
C LEU A 131 16.31 9.37 0.01
N TYR A 132 16.09 9.78 -1.23
CA TYR A 132 16.54 11.08 -1.71
C TYR A 132 15.39 12.08 -1.54
N GLY A 133 15.55 13.01 -0.59
CA GLY A 133 14.50 13.95 -0.18
C GLY A 133 13.67 13.46 1.02
N PHE A 134 13.48 14.36 1.99
CA PHE A 134 12.73 14.12 3.24
C PHE A 134 11.47 15.01 3.34
N GLY A 135 10.79 15.17 2.20
CA GLY A 135 9.54 15.90 2.06
C GLY A 135 8.34 15.13 2.61
N ARG A 136 7.14 15.45 2.10
CA ARG A 136 5.89 14.81 2.54
C ARG A 136 5.89 13.30 2.36
N ILE A 137 6.09 12.83 1.13
CA ILE A 137 6.16 11.38 0.80
C ILE A 137 7.37 10.72 1.47
N GLY A 138 8.56 11.33 1.42
CA GLY A 138 9.75 10.78 2.06
C GLY A 138 9.58 10.50 3.56
N ARG A 139 8.88 11.37 4.30
CA ARG A 139 8.56 11.14 5.72
C ARG A 139 7.57 9.99 5.91
N LEU A 140 6.53 9.88 5.08
CA LEU A 140 5.57 8.78 5.18
C LEU A 140 6.17 7.43 4.79
N VAL A 141 6.99 7.39 3.74
CA VAL A 141 7.79 6.20 3.39
C VAL A 141 8.72 5.83 4.53
N THR A 142 9.37 6.81 5.19
CA THR A 142 10.17 6.57 6.40
C THR A 142 9.34 5.91 7.51
N ARG A 143 8.14 6.44 7.81
CA ARG A 143 7.22 5.84 8.79
C ARG A 143 6.89 4.38 8.45
N LEU A 144 6.57 4.11 7.19
CA LEU A 144 6.23 2.76 6.71
C LEU A 144 7.41 1.79 6.75
N LEU A 145 8.62 2.23 6.37
CA LEU A 145 9.83 1.41 6.42
C LEU A 145 10.19 1.06 7.87
N ILE A 146 10.12 2.03 8.79
CA ILE A 146 10.38 1.78 10.22
C ILE A 146 9.33 0.84 10.82
N GLU A 147 8.05 1.01 10.48
CA GLU A 147 6.98 0.10 10.92
C GLU A 147 7.24 -1.35 10.47
N LYS A 148 7.80 -1.51 9.27
CA LYS A 148 8.03 -2.81 8.61
C LYS A 148 9.41 -3.42 8.84
N ALA A 149 10.31 -2.74 9.56
CA ALA A 149 11.68 -3.21 9.79
C ALA A 149 11.71 -4.57 10.51
N GLY A 150 10.84 -4.75 11.52
CA GLY A 150 10.51 -6.05 12.11
C GLY A 150 11.70 -6.92 12.51
N SER A 151 11.77 -8.12 11.92
CA SER A 151 12.84 -9.11 12.11
C SER A 151 14.19 -8.73 11.49
N GLY A 152 14.28 -7.61 10.79
CA GLY A 152 15.51 -7.18 10.10
C GLY A 152 15.74 -7.85 8.74
N ASN A 153 14.81 -8.67 8.24
CA ASN A 153 14.90 -9.36 6.95
C ASN A 153 14.16 -8.63 5.80
N GLY A 154 13.82 -7.35 5.99
CA GLY A 154 12.99 -6.58 5.06
C GLY A 154 13.76 -5.50 4.31
N LEU A 155 13.02 -4.45 3.94
CA LEU A 155 13.62 -3.20 3.50
C LEU A 155 14.17 -2.46 4.73
N SER A 156 15.45 -2.09 4.68
CA SER A 156 16.16 -1.40 5.76
C SER A 156 16.49 0.03 5.35
N LEU A 157 15.88 1.02 6.00
CA LEU A 157 16.18 2.43 5.72
C LEU A 157 17.54 2.79 6.33
N ARG A 158 18.57 2.92 5.49
CA ARG A 158 19.94 3.21 5.94
C ARG A 158 20.29 4.69 5.90
N ALA A 159 19.79 5.41 4.90
CA ALA A 159 20.12 6.81 4.74
C ALA A 159 18.99 7.65 4.14
N VAL A 160 19.03 8.94 4.44
CA VAL A 160 18.19 9.97 3.84
C VAL A 160 19.10 11.10 3.36
N VAL A 161 19.02 11.43 2.07
CA VAL A 161 19.77 12.53 1.47
C VAL A 161 18.94 13.80 1.44
N VAL A 162 19.50 14.89 1.93
CA VAL A 162 18.84 16.19 2.04
C VAL A 162 19.81 17.34 1.79
N ARG A 163 19.26 18.51 1.48
CA ARG A 163 20.00 19.78 1.53
C ARG A 163 19.98 20.32 2.95
N ARG A 164 21.09 20.91 3.41
CA ARG A 164 21.15 21.48 4.77
C ARG A 164 20.31 22.75 4.82
N GLY A 165 19.30 22.77 5.69
CA GLY A 165 18.37 23.89 5.85
C GLY A 165 18.76 24.93 6.91
N GLY A 166 19.83 24.69 7.67
CA GLY A 166 20.33 25.55 8.74
C GLY A 166 21.04 24.75 9.84
N ASP A 167 21.36 25.40 10.96
CA ASP A 167 22.18 24.80 12.04
C ASP A 167 21.47 23.63 12.75
N ASP A 168 20.19 23.78 13.09
CA ASP A 168 19.37 22.74 13.77
C ASP A 168 18.61 21.82 12.79
N ASP A 169 19.12 21.64 11.57
CA ASP A 169 18.39 20.95 10.50
C ASP A 169 17.92 19.54 10.90
N LEU A 170 18.80 18.71 11.47
CA LEU A 170 18.48 17.33 11.85
C LEU A 170 17.40 17.27 12.95
N ALA A 171 17.49 18.14 13.95
CA ALA A 171 16.50 18.23 15.03
C ALA A 171 15.12 18.65 14.48
N LYS A 172 15.07 19.59 13.54
CA LYS A 172 13.84 20.02 12.86
C LYS A 172 13.24 18.88 12.04
N ARG A 173 14.05 18.12 11.30
CA ARG A 173 13.58 16.93 10.56
C ARG A 173 13.01 15.86 11.47
N ALA A 174 13.67 15.60 12.60
CA ALA A 174 13.16 14.69 13.62
C ALA A 174 11.80 15.18 14.18
N SER A 175 11.64 16.49 14.39
CA SER A 175 10.37 17.09 14.83
C SER A 175 9.25 16.89 13.80
N LEU A 176 9.54 17.14 12.51
CA LEU A 176 8.59 16.92 11.40
C LEU A 176 8.22 15.45 11.18
N LEU A 177 9.11 14.51 11.53
CA LEU A 177 8.76 13.09 11.56
C LEU A 177 7.85 12.78 12.76
N ARG A 178 8.18 13.34 13.93
CA ARG A 178 7.47 13.11 15.21
C ARG A 178 6.02 13.60 15.18
N ARG A 179 5.74 14.72 14.52
CA ARG A 179 4.42 15.38 14.50
C ARG A 179 4.03 15.70 13.06
N ASP A 180 2.91 15.14 12.63
CA ASP A 180 2.30 15.42 11.33
C ASP A 180 0.86 15.89 11.54
N SER A 181 0.47 16.99 10.88
CA SER A 181 -0.86 17.59 11.04
C SER A 181 -2.00 16.74 10.47
N VAL A 182 -1.71 15.86 9.51
CA VAL A 182 -2.70 14.98 8.87
C VAL A 182 -2.58 13.58 9.46
N HIS A 183 -1.38 13.02 9.46
CA HIS A 183 -1.13 11.62 9.85
C HIS A 183 -0.79 11.47 11.34
N GLY A 184 -0.99 12.51 12.14
CA GLY A 184 -0.75 12.52 13.58
C GLY A 184 0.69 12.25 13.99
N HIS A 185 0.84 11.77 15.23
CA HIS A 185 2.13 11.51 15.84
C HIS A 185 2.81 10.27 15.25
N PHE A 186 4.14 10.29 15.21
CA PHE A 186 4.91 9.08 14.92
C PHE A 186 4.68 8.03 16.02
N ASN A 187 4.35 6.80 15.62
CA ASN A 187 4.14 5.70 16.55
C ASN A 187 5.46 5.09 17.00
N GLY A 188 6.14 5.76 17.94
CA GLY A 188 7.34 5.22 18.55
C GLY A 188 8.34 6.27 19.04
N THR A 189 9.60 5.86 19.16
CA THR A 189 10.68 6.67 19.70
C THR A 189 11.57 7.23 18.59
N ILE A 190 12.07 8.45 18.81
CA ILE A 190 13.00 9.13 17.90
C ILE A 190 14.10 9.74 18.78
N LYS A 191 15.35 9.31 18.54
CA LYS A 191 16.57 9.88 19.12
C LYS A 191 17.38 10.56 18.01
N VAL A 192 17.96 11.72 18.33
CA VAL A 192 18.81 12.49 17.41
C VAL A 192 20.23 12.43 17.93
N ASP A 193 21.16 12.11 17.05
CA ASP A 193 22.60 12.20 17.28
C ASP A 193 23.16 13.15 16.22
N ALA A 194 23.38 14.40 16.64
CA ALA A 194 23.82 15.46 15.75
C ALA A 194 25.30 15.30 15.35
N ASP A 195 26.14 14.77 16.24
CA ASP A 195 27.57 14.60 15.98
C ASP A 195 27.82 13.61 14.86
N ASN A 196 26.96 12.60 14.73
CA ASN A 196 27.04 11.59 13.69
C ASN A 196 26.04 11.79 12.54
N ASP A 197 25.29 12.89 12.53
CA ASP A 197 24.17 13.14 11.61
C ASP A 197 23.20 11.93 11.49
N THR A 198 22.78 11.36 12.61
CA THR A 198 21.85 10.21 12.59
C THR A 198 20.54 10.46 13.35
N ILE A 199 19.48 9.84 12.86
CA ILE A 199 18.22 9.69 13.58
C ILE A 199 18.00 8.21 13.85
N THR A 200 17.81 7.84 15.11
CA THR A 200 17.39 6.49 15.47
C THR A 200 15.89 6.47 15.74
N ALA A 201 15.13 5.75 14.92
CA ALA A 201 13.68 5.62 15.04
C ALA A 201 13.26 4.16 15.26
N ASN A 202 12.65 3.87 16.41
CA ASN A 202 12.32 2.49 16.85
C ASN A 202 13.50 1.50 16.70
N GLY A 203 14.71 1.95 17.03
CA GLY A 203 15.94 1.15 16.91
C GLY A 203 16.59 1.16 15.53
N ASN A 204 15.94 1.69 14.49
CA ASN A 204 16.52 1.82 13.16
C ASN A 204 17.39 3.07 13.08
N VAL A 205 18.70 2.89 12.86
CA VAL A 205 19.66 3.99 12.72
C VAL A 205 19.67 4.48 11.27
N ILE A 206 19.36 5.75 11.06
CA ILE A 206 19.23 6.37 9.75
C ILE A 206 20.27 7.48 9.63
N LYS A 207 21.20 7.36 8.68
CA LYS A 207 22.19 8.39 8.38
C LYS A 207 21.56 9.51 7.54
N PHE A 208 21.70 10.75 7.97
CA PHE A 208 21.37 11.90 7.14
C PHE A 208 22.62 12.33 6.38
N ILE A 209 22.53 12.29 5.05
CA ILE A 209 23.61 12.69 4.15
C ILE A 209 23.24 14.04 3.57
N TYR A 210 24.15 15.01 3.70
CA TYR A 210 23.94 16.36 3.22
C TYR A 210 24.57 16.53 1.85
N SER A 211 23.76 16.74 0.81
CA SER A 211 24.23 17.03 -0.54
C SER A 211 23.21 17.84 -1.35
N ASP A 212 23.71 18.73 -2.19
CA ASP A 212 22.92 19.51 -3.15
C ASP A 212 22.90 18.89 -4.56
N ASP A 213 23.83 17.98 -4.82
CA ASP A 213 24.09 17.33 -6.10
C ASP A 213 24.14 15.79 -5.90
N PRO A 214 23.26 15.00 -6.55
CA PRO A 214 23.27 13.55 -6.41
C PRO A 214 24.55 12.90 -6.93
N THR A 215 25.30 13.57 -7.83
CA THR A 215 26.45 12.97 -8.50
C THR A 215 27.71 12.88 -7.62
N THR A 216 27.73 13.59 -6.49
CA THR A 216 28.90 13.73 -5.61
C THR A 216 28.95 12.71 -4.47
N ILE A 217 27.91 11.89 -4.33
CA ILE A 217 27.75 10.99 -3.17
C ILE A 217 28.31 9.61 -3.50
N ASP A 218 29.18 9.10 -2.64
CA ASP A 218 29.56 7.69 -2.60
C ASP A 218 28.89 7.04 -1.37
N TYR A 219 27.96 6.11 -1.61
CA TYR A 219 27.22 5.47 -0.52
C TYR A 219 28.03 4.36 0.16
N THR A 220 29.05 3.81 -0.49
CA THR A 220 29.91 2.75 0.07
C THR A 220 30.72 3.27 1.26
N ALA A 221 31.02 4.57 1.28
CA ALA A 221 31.65 5.24 2.42
C ALA A 221 30.80 5.19 3.71
N TYR A 222 29.50 4.90 3.60
CA TYR A 222 28.58 4.73 4.72
C TYR A 222 28.20 3.25 4.96
N GLY A 223 28.89 2.32 4.30
CA GLY A 223 28.61 0.88 4.37
C GLY A 223 27.29 0.50 3.71
N ILE A 224 26.97 1.14 2.57
CA ILE A 224 25.79 0.88 1.75
C ILE A 224 26.27 0.49 0.35
N ASP A 225 26.12 -0.78 -0.03
CA ASP A 225 26.77 -1.34 -1.23
C ASP A 225 25.80 -1.78 -2.34
N ASN A 226 24.52 -2.01 -2.01
CA ASN A 226 23.53 -2.54 -2.96
C ASN A 226 22.11 -2.04 -2.64
N ALA A 227 21.98 -0.74 -2.39
CA ALA A 227 20.72 -0.16 -1.98
C ALA A 227 19.78 0.13 -3.16
N ILE A 228 18.49 0.25 -2.83
CA ILE A 228 17.51 0.90 -3.70
C ILE A 228 17.34 2.34 -3.23
N LEU A 229 17.56 3.29 -4.14
CA LEU A 229 17.30 4.70 -3.90
C LEU A 229 15.87 5.03 -4.29
N ILE A 230 15.13 5.70 -3.41
CA ILE A 230 13.79 6.23 -3.68
C ILE A 230 13.90 7.76 -3.82
N ASP A 231 13.69 8.30 -5.02
CA ASP A 231 13.65 9.74 -5.27
C ASP A 231 12.26 10.29 -4.93
N ASN A 232 12.20 11.00 -3.80
CA ASN A 232 11.00 11.67 -3.30
C ASN A 232 10.95 13.16 -3.65
N THR A 233 11.94 13.67 -4.39
CA THR A 233 12.01 15.08 -4.78
C THR A 233 11.18 15.37 -6.03
N GLY A 234 11.10 14.39 -6.95
CA GLY A 234 10.39 14.56 -8.22
C GLY A 234 11.02 15.60 -9.16
N ARG A 235 12.25 16.04 -8.86
CA ARG A 235 12.98 17.04 -9.66
C ARG A 235 13.33 16.49 -11.03
N TRP A 236 13.80 15.25 -11.08
CA TRP A 236 14.08 14.51 -12.31
C TRP A 236 12.94 13.53 -12.58
N ARG A 237 12.60 13.39 -13.86
CA ARG A 237 11.47 12.56 -14.28
C ARG A 237 11.75 11.73 -15.51
N ASP A 238 12.86 11.97 -16.19
CA ASP A 238 13.37 11.18 -17.32
C ASP A 238 14.52 10.29 -16.88
N ARG A 239 14.93 9.38 -17.76
CA ARG A 239 16.00 8.42 -17.50
C ARG A 239 17.32 9.13 -17.19
N ASP A 240 17.78 10.01 -18.07
CA ASP A 240 19.05 10.76 -17.92
C ASP A 240 19.15 11.51 -16.58
N GLY A 241 18.04 12.10 -16.13
CA GLY A 241 17.99 12.75 -14.83
C GLY A 241 18.11 11.77 -13.66
N LEU A 242 17.40 10.65 -13.72
CA LEU A 242 17.39 9.63 -12.67
C LEU A 242 18.68 8.79 -12.62
N GLU A 243 19.39 8.63 -13.74
CA GLU A 243 20.68 7.94 -13.83
C GLU A 243 21.76 8.61 -12.97
N GLN A 244 21.61 9.91 -12.67
CA GLN A 244 22.51 10.62 -11.76
C GLN A 244 22.55 10.02 -10.36
N HIS A 245 21.48 9.33 -9.94
CA HIS A 245 21.40 8.64 -8.66
C HIS A 245 22.10 7.28 -8.64
N LEU A 246 22.44 6.69 -9.79
CA LEU A 246 23.16 5.41 -9.87
C LEU A 246 24.64 5.61 -9.54
N ARG A 247 24.91 5.85 -8.25
CA ARG A 247 26.23 6.08 -7.67
C ARG A 247 26.75 4.82 -6.96
N PRO A 248 28.05 4.73 -6.63
CA PRO A 248 28.57 3.60 -5.88
C PRO A 248 27.71 3.32 -4.64
N GLY A 249 27.24 2.08 -4.51
CA GLY A 249 26.33 1.63 -3.47
C GLY A 249 24.84 1.63 -3.81
N ILE A 250 24.42 2.27 -4.93
CA ILE A 250 23.03 2.24 -5.41
C ILE A 250 22.91 1.31 -6.62
N ALA A 251 22.06 0.30 -6.51
CA ALA A 251 21.81 -0.64 -7.59
C ALA A 251 20.58 -0.31 -8.43
N LYS A 252 19.54 0.29 -7.81
CA LYS A 252 18.29 0.65 -8.47
C LYS A 252 17.75 1.99 -7.93
N VAL A 253 16.99 2.69 -8.76
CA VAL A 253 16.37 3.99 -8.48
C VAL A 253 14.87 3.89 -8.74
N VAL A 254 14.06 4.37 -7.79
CA VAL A 254 12.60 4.39 -7.87
C VAL A 254 12.10 5.80 -7.65
N LEU A 255 11.44 6.37 -8.65
CA LEU A 255 10.84 7.70 -8.60
C LEU A 255 9.42 7.65 -8.01
N THR A 256 9.09 8.54 -7.06
CA THR A 256 7.75 8.64 -6.48
C THR A 256 6.84 9.64 -7.22
N ALA A 257 6.98 9.76 -8.53
CA ALA A 257 6.16 10.59 -9.42
C ALA A 257 6.14 9.97 -10.83
N PRO A 258 5.21 10.37 -11.73
CA PRO A 258 5.14 9.74 -13.05
C PRO A 258 6.41 9.97 -13.88
N GLY A 259 7.00 8.88 -14.36
CA GLY A 259 8.13 8.88 -15.27
C GLY A 259 7.78 9.39 -16.67
N LYS A 260 8.67 10.17 -17.26
CA LYS A 260 8.65 10.67 -18.63
C LYS A 260 9.45 9.73 -19.55
N GLY A 261 9.20 9.83 -20.85
CA GLY A 261 9.87 9.01 -21.85
C GLY A 261 9.61 7.53 -21.60
N ASP A 262 10.70 6.76 -21.57
CA ASP A 262 10.75 5.31 -21.46
C ASP A 262 10.82 4.78 -20.00
N VAL A 263 10.77 5.66 -19.00
CA VAL A 263 10.77 5.23 -17.59
C VAL A 263 9.45 4.47 -17.28
N PRO A 264 9.52 3.19 -16.87
CA PRO A 264 8.33 2.38 -16.62
C PRO A 264 7.54 2.91 -15.43
N ASN A 265 6.23 3.13 -15.62
CA ASN A 265 5.30 3.54 -14.57
C ASN A 265 4.60 2.30 -14.01
N ILE A 266 4.82 2.04 -12.74
CA ILE A 266 4.36 0.82 -12.06
C ILE A 266 3.14 1.15 -11.21
N VAL A 267 2.10 0.36 -11.40
CA VAL A 267 0.99 0.21 -10.46
C VAL A 267 1.08 -1.20 -9.91
N HIS A 268 1.59 -1.32 -8.67
CA HIS A 268 1.70 -2.61 -8.00
C HIS A 268 0.34 -3.29 -7.91
N GLY A 269 0.28 -4.60 -8.14
CA GLY A 269 -0.98 -5.36 -8.26
C GLY A 269 -1.55 -5.40 -9.68
N VAL A 270 -1.13 -4.50 -10.57
CA VAL A 270 -1.63 -4.43 -11.96
C VAL A 270 -0.54 -4.87 -12.95
N ASN A 271 0.47 -4.04 -13.23
CA ASN A 271 1.50 -4.33 -14.25
C ASN A 271 2.89 -4.66 -13.67
N HIS A 272 3.02 -4.69 -12.34
CA HIS A 272 4.31 -4.99 -11.70
C HIS A 272 4.93 -6.33 -12.11
N ARG A 273 4.14 -7.33 -12.50
CA ARG A 273 4.65 -8.65 -12.91
C ARG A 273 5.25 -8.68 -14.31
N ASP A 274 4.93 -7.67 -15.12
CA ASP A 274 5.44 -7.54 -16.49
C ASP A 274 6.73 -6.72 -16.54
N LEU A 275 7.29 -6.38 -15.37
CA LEU A 275 8.49 -5.56 -15.28
C LEU A 275 9.73 -6.35 -15.63
N ASP A 276 10.54 -5.77 -16.52
CA ASP A 276 11.91 -6.17 -16.70
C ASP A 276 12.75 -5.70 -15.49
N LEU A 277 12.96 -6.62 -14.55
CA LEU A 277 13.73 -6.39 -13.33
C LEU A 277 15.24 -6.24 -13.58
N SER A 278 15.73 -6.44 -14.81
CA SER A 278 17.12 -6.12 -15.18
C SER A 278 17.35 -4.62 -15.30
N GLN A 279 16.29 -3.83 -15.52
CA GLN A 279 16.37 -2.38 -15.50
C GLN A 279 16.72 -1.85 -14.11
N GLN A 280 17.33 -0.67 -14.09
CA GLN A 280 17.76 -0.02 -12.84
C GLN A 280 16.84 1.12 -12.42
N ILE A 281 16.00 1.66 -13.30
CA ILE A 281 15.24 2.89 -13.06
C ILE A 281 13.76 2.64 -13.29
N PHE A 282 12.95 2.98 -12.28
CA PHE A 282 11.52 2.75 -12.27
C PHE A 282 10.77 3.96 -11.70
N SER A 283 9.46 4.03 -11.95
CA SER A 283 8.56 5.02 -11.36
C SER A 283 7.34 4.35 -10.74
N CYS A 284 6.90 4.83 -9.57
CA CYS A 284 5.66 4.39 -8.93
C CYS A 284 4.41 5.15 -9.42
N ALA A 285 4.47 5.75 -10.61
CA ALA A 285 3.40 6.55 -11.20
C ALA A 285 2.96 7.73 -10.28
N SER A 286 1.67 8.10 -10.31
CA SER A 286 1.07 9.09 -9.40
C SER A 286 0.09 8.44 -8.43
N CYS A 287 -0.27 9.16 -7.37
CA CYS A 287 -1.36 8.76 -6.46
C CYS A 287 -2.68 8.51 -7.21
N THR A 288 -3.11 9.43 -8.08
CA THR A 288 -4.32 9.26 -8.89
C THR A 288 -4.23 8.05 -9.81
N THR A 289 -3.08 7.80 -10.45
CA THR A 289 -2.87 6.58 -11.27
C THR A 289 -3.06 5.31 -10.44
N ASN A 290 -2.44 5.25 -9.26
CA ASN A 290 -2.58 4.12 -8.35
C ASN A 290 -4.02 3.95 -7.85
N ALA A 291 -4.79 5.03 -7.76
CA ALA A 291 -6.18 4.99 -7.31
C ALA A 291 -7.18 4.54 -8.40
N ILE A 292 -6.97 4.93 -9.66
CA ILE A 292 -7.94 4.67 -10.74
C ILE A 292 -7.66 3.40 -11.53
N VAL A 293 -6.39 2.99 -11.65
CA VAL A 293 -6.03 1.84 -12.49
C VAL A 293 -6.56 0.51 -11.92
N PRO A 294 -6.45 0.21 -10.61
CA PRO A 294 -7.00 -1.03 -10.06
C PRO A 294 -8.52 -1.21 -10.29
N PRO A 295 -9.40 -0.23 -10.00
CA PRO A 295 -10.83 -0.39 -10.28
C PRO A 295 -11.13 -0.43 -11.78
N LEU A 296 -10.42 0.33 -12.63
CA LEU A 296 -10.59 0.24 -14.08
C LEU A 296 -10.25 -1.16 -14.60
N LYS A 297 -9.16 -1.77 -14.10
CA LYS A 297 -8.81 -3.15 -14.43
C LYS A 297 -9.92 -4.12 -14.06
N ALA A 298 -10.38 -4.06 -12.80
CA ALA A 298 -11.43 -4.96 -12.31
C ALA A 298 -12.71 -4.83 -13.16
N MET A 299 -13.14 -3.60 -13.46
CA MET A 299 -14.33 -3.36 -14.28
C MET A 299 -14.17 -3.80 -15.73
N ASP A 300 -12.99 -3.63 -16.34
CA ASP A 300 -12.75 -4.06 -17.72
C ASP A 300 -12.62 -5.57 -17.85
N ASP A 301 -11.98 -6.23 -16.88
CA ASP A 301 -11.85 -7.69 -16.83
C ASP A 301 -13.23 -8.37 -16.74
N GLU A 302 -14.16 -7.84 -15.94
CA GLU A 302 -15.49 -8.45 -15.70
C GLU A 302 -16.57 -7.99 -16.70
N PHE A 303 -16.70 -6.67 -16.90
CA PHE A 303 -17.80 -6.09 -17.67
C PHE A 303 -17.37 -5.56 -19.04
N GLY A 304 -16.07 -5.36 -19.24
CA GLY A 304 -15.51 -4.69 -20.41
C GLY A 304 -15.88 -3.20 -20.47
N ILE A 305 -14.91 -2.34 -20.76
CA ILE A 305 -15.14 -0.90 -20.88
C ILE A 305 -15.06 -0.49 -22.35
N VAL A 306 -16.00 0.36 -22.79
CA VAL A 306 -16.03 0.98 -24.13
C VAL A 306 -15.30 2.32 -24.11
N ARG A 307 -15.64 3.17 -23.14
CA ARG A 307 -15.04 4.49 -22.91
C ARG A 307 -15.28 4.92 -21.47
N GLY A 308 -14.49 5.88 -21.00
CA GLY A 308 -14.67 6.44 -19.67
C GLY A 308 -14.18 7.87 -19.54
N HIS A 309 -14.70 8.54 -18.53
CA HIS A 309 -14.26 9.84 -18.07
C HIS A 309 -13.87 9.75 -16.59
N VAL A 310 -12.68 10.23 -16.26
CA VAL A 310 -12.15 10.28 -14.91
C VAL A 310 -12.09 11.72 -14.43
N GLU A 311 -12.91 12.06 -13.46
CA GLU A 311 -12.78 13.33 -12.72
C GLU A 311 -12.12 13.05 -11.38
N THR A 312 -11.20 13.88 -10.91
CA THR A 312 -10.71 13.76 -9.53
C THR A 312 -10.83 15.05 -8.75
N VAL A 313 -11.60 14.98 -7.67
CA VAL A 313 -11.65 16.02 -6.64
C VAL A 313 -10.49 15.72 -5.70
N HIS A 314 -9.42 16.49 -5.85
CA HIS A 314 -8.14 16.18 -5.27
C HIS A 314 -7.76 17.20 -4.21
N SER A 315 -7.33 16.74 -3.03
CA SER A 315 -6.74 17.60 -2.01
C SER A 315 -5.57 18.42 -2.56
N PHE A 316 -5.34 19.61 -2.01
CA PHE A 316 -4.22 20.43 -2.48
C PHE A 316 -2.88 19.78 -2.12
N THR A 317 -1.83 20.16 -2.83
CA THR A 317 -0.47 19.63 -2.60
C THR A 317 0.54 20.78 -2.50
N ASN A 318 1.78 20.47 -2.11
CA ASN A 318 2.86 21.47 -2.03
C ASN A 318 3.21 22.15 -3.36
N ASP A 319 2.71 21.66 -4.51
CA ASP A 319 2.84 22.34 -5.82
C ASP A 319 1.98 23.62 -5.90
N GLN A 320 0.96 23.76 -5.05
CA GLN A 320 0.06 24.91 -5.03
C GLN A 320 0.48 25.96 -4.00
N ASN A 321 0.12 27.21 -4.26
CA ASN A 321 0.47 28.32 -3.38
C ASN A 321 -0.54 28.49 -2.22
N LEU A 322 -0.04 28.87 -1.05
CA LEU A 322 -0.89 29.22 0.10
C LEU A 322 -1.66 30.52 -0.12
N LEU A 323 -1.05 31.50 -0.79
CA LEU A 323 -1.64 32.78 -1.20
C LEU A 323 -1.42 32.96 -2.70
N ASP A 324 -2.19 33.85 -3.33
CA ASP A 324 -2.05 34.15 -4.75
C ASP A 324 -0.60 34.56 -5.07
N ASN A 325 0.08 33.78 -5.91
CA ASN A 325 1.47 33.99 -6.28
C ASN A 325 1.77 33.36 -7.66
N TYR A 326 2.91 33.72 -8.25
CA TYR A 326 3.34 33.20 -9.55
C TYR A 326 3.43 31.68 -9.55
N HIS A 327 2.93 31.06 -10.62
CA HIS A 327 3.02 29.63 -10.85
C HIS A 327 2.94 29.36 -12.36
N LYS A 328 3.66 28.34 -12.85
CA LYS A 328 3.71 27.97 -14.28
C LYS A 328 2.37 27.55 -14.89
N ALA A 329 1.42 27.15 -14.04
CA ALA A 329 0.05 26.84 -14.42
C ALA A 329 -0.86 27.86 -13.73
N ASP A 330 -1.46 28.75 -14.53
CA ASP A 330 -2.12 29.99 -14.07
C ASP A 330 -3.09 29.77 -12.91
N ARG A 331 -3.99 28.78 -13.04
CA ARG A 331 -5.00 28.49 -12.01
C ARG A 331 -4.41 27.99 -10.69
N ARG A 332 -3.27 27.29 -10.72
CA ARG A 332 -2.59 26.77 -9.51
C ARG A 332 -1.79 27.85 -8.76
N GLY A 333 -1.60 29.02 -9.37
CA GLY A 333 -1.03 30.19 -8.69
C GLY A 333 -1.98 30.80 -7.66
N ARG A 334 -3.29 30.51 -7.78
CA ARG A 334 -4.32 30.97 -6.84
C ARG A 334 -4.26 30.20 -5.53
N SER A 335 -4.62 30.86 -4.44
CA SER A 335 -4.58 30.34 -3.07
C SER A 335 -5.35 29.03 -2.91
N ALA A 336 -4.63 27.97 -2.55
CA ALA A 336 -5.18 26.62 -2.40
C ALA A 336 -6.28 26.49 -1.32
N PRO A 337 -6.17 27.11 -0.12
CA PRO A 337 -7.18 26.96 0.93
C PRO A 337 -8.54 27.62 0.65
N PHE A 338 -8.68 28.42 -0.43
CA PHE A 338 -9.91 29.18 -0.71
C PHE A 338 -10.58 28.84 -2.04
N ASN A 339 -9.96 28.02 -2.90
CA ASN A 339 -10.42 27.85 -4.28
C ASN A 339 -10.63 26.40 -4.68
N LEU A 340 -11.60 26.20 -5.58
CA LEU A 340 -11.71 25.02 -6.42
C LEU A 340 -10.93 25.27 -7.72
N VAL A 341 -9.86 24.52 -7.96
CA VAL A 341 -8.92 24.78 -9.07
C VAL A 341 -9.01 23.69 -10.11
N LEU A 342 -9.63 24.01 -11.25
CA LEU A 342 -9.73 23.11 -12.41
C LEU A 342 -8.36 22.96 -13.12
N THR A 343 -7.90 21.73 -13.29
CA THR A 343 -6.65 21.37 -13.97
C THR A 343 -6.81 20.10 -14.78
N GLU A 344 -6.03 19.97 -15.85
CA GLU A 344 -5.90 18.70 -16.56
C GLU A 344 -5.26 17.63 -15.67
N THR A 345 -5.61 16.36 -15.92
CA THR A 345 -4.99 15.19 -15.31
C THR A 345 -4.41 14.27 -16.38
N GLY A 346 -3.33 13.58 -16.04
CA GLY A 346 -2.69 12.60 -16.93
C GLY A 346 -3.40 11.25 -16.99
N ALA A 347 -4.68 11.15 -16.62
CA ALA A 347 -5.39 9.88 -16.45
C ALA A 347 -5.32 8.97 -17.69
N ALA A 348 -5.56 9.52 -18.88
CA ALA A 348 -5.51 8.77 -20.13
C ALA A 348 -4.12 8.18 -20.40
N SER A 349 -3.07 9.02 -20.32
CA SER A 349 -1.69 8.57 -20.50
C SER A 349 -1.26 7.58 -19.42
N ALA A 350 -1.74 7.75 -18.19
CA ALA A 350 -1.44 6.88 -17.08
C ALA A 350 -2.05 5.48 -17.27
N VAL A 351 -3.31 5.40 -17.69
CA VAL A 351 -3.98 4.14 -18.01
C VAL A 351 -3.28 3.43 -19.16
N ALA A 352 -2.99 4.14 -20.26
CA ALA A 352 -2.30 3.55 -21.41
C ALA A 352 -0.91 2.97 -21.06
N LYS A 353 -0.18 3.60 -20.12
CA LYS A 353 1.12 3.09 -19.65
C LYS A 353 0.99 1.92 -18.67
N ALA A 354 -0.03 1.94 -17.82
CA ALA A 354 -0.22 0.93 -16.78
C ALA A 354 -0.97 -0.32 -17.28
N MET A 355 -1.77 -0.18 -18.34
CA MET A 355 -2.56 -1.25 -18.96
C MET A 355 -2.50 -1.11 -20.48
N PRO A 356 -1.41 -1.57 -21.13
CA PRO A 356 -1.22 -1.39 -22.58
C PRO A 356 -2.33 -2.02 -23.44
N ASP A 357 -2.92 -3.13 -22.97
CA ASP A 357 -4.01 -3.84 -23.66
C ASP A 357 -5.39 -3.20 -23.43
N PHE A 358 -5.48 -2.15 -22.60
CA PHE A 358 -6.72 -1.45 -22.31
C PHE A 358 -7.14 -0.59 -23.52
N LYS A 359 -8.15 -1.05 -24.25
CA LYS A 359 -8.58 -0.42 -25.52
C LYS A 359 -9.57 0.73 -25.35
N ALA A 360 -10.18 0.86 -24.17
CA ALA A 360 -11.19 1.87 -23.92
C ALA A 360 -10.59 3.29 -23.95
N LYS A 361 -11.34 4.22 -24.55
CA LYS A 361 -10.93 5.64 -24.58
C LYS A 361 -11.19 6.27 -23.22
N ILE A 362 -10.13 6.67 -22.53
CA ILE A 362 -10.20 7.38 -21.26
C ILE A 362 -9.89 8.86 -21.48
N THR A 363 -10.71 9.72 -20.88
CA THR A 363 -10.43 11.15 -20.71
C THR A 363 -10.41 11.47 -19.22
N GLY A 364 -9.93 12.64 -18.83
CA GLY A 364 -10.10 13.06 -17.45
C GLY A 364 -9.71 14.48 -17.15
N ASN A 365 -10.22 14.97 -16.02
CA ASN A 365 -9.87 16.25 -15.43
C ASN A 365 -9.66 16.11 -13.91
N SER A 366 -9.25 17.20 -13.28
CA SER A 366 -9.13 17.28 -11.83
C SER A 366 -9.58 18.64 -11.33
N ILE A 367 -10.22 18.63 -10.16
CA ILE A 367 -10.56 19.80 -9.36
C ILE A 367 -9.73 19.74 -8.09
N ARG A 368 -8.80 20.68 -7.87
CA ARG A 368 -8.13 20.79 -6.57
C ARG A 368 -9.04 21.49 -5.58
N VAL A 369 -9.12 20.98 -4.35
CA VAL A 369 -10.04 21.51 -3.34
C VAL A 369 -9.34 21.84 -2.00
N PRO A 370 -9.93 22.70 -1.15
CA PRO A 370 -9.37 23.12 0.14
C PRO A 370 -9.29 22.05 1.25
N THR A 371 -8.99 20.80 0.91
CA THR A 371 -8.72 19.74 1.87
C THR A 371 -7.24 19.37 1.85
N PRO A 372 -6.62 19.10 3.02
CA PRO A 372 -5.18 18.88 3.11
C PRO A 372 -4.74 17.47 2.70
N ASP A 373 -5.65 16.50 2.73
CA ASP A 373 -5.41 15.13 2.32
C ASP A 373 -6.72 14.39 2.04
N VAL A 374 -6.58 13.21 1.43
CA VAL A 374 -7.63 12.39 0.85
C VAL A 374 -8.28 13.05 -0.36
N SER A 375 -8.46 12.26 -1.39
CA SER A 375 -9.04 12.66 -2.66
C SER A 375 -10.08 11.64 -3.09
N VAL A 376 -10.93 12.00 -4.04
CA VAL A 376 -11.87 11.08 -4.67
C VAL A 376 -11.69 11.13 -6.18
N ALA A 377 -11.73 9.95 -6.80
CA ALA A 377 -11.83 9.79 -8.24
C ALA A 377 -13.25 9.33 -8.58
N ILE A 378 -13.82 9.94 -9.61
CA ILE A 378 -15.15 9.62 -10.14
C ILE A 378 -14.90 8.99 -11.51
N LEU A 379 -15.20 7.69 -11.62
CA LEU A 379 -15.01 6.92 -12.85
C LEU A 379 -16.38 6.77 -13.50
N ASN A 380 -16.67 7.61 -14.49
CA ASN A 380 -17.88 7.47 -15.32
C ASN A 380 -17.54 6.57 -16.52
N LEU A 381 -18.10 5.37 -16.54
CA LEU A 381 -17.74 4.29 -17.46
C LEU A 381 -18.95 3.87 -18.28
N GLN A 382 -18.74 3.68 -19.58
CA GLN A 382 -19.65 2.92 -20.43
C GLN A 382 -19.10 1.51 -20.59
N LEU A 383 -19.88 0.52 -20.20
CA LEU A 383 -19.59 -0.90 -20.21
C LEU A 383 -20.01 -1.55 -21.54
N LYS A 384 -19.59 -2.79 -21.79
CA LYS A 384 -20.00 -3.56 -22.98
C LYS A 384 -21.32 -4.31 -22.79
N GLN A 385 -21.77 -4.45 -21.55
CA GLN A 385 -22.97 -5.19 -21.19
C GLN A 385 -23.76 -4.43 -20.12
N ASP A 386 -25.07 -4.65 -20.11
CA ASP A 386 -25.94 -4.16 -19.05
C ASP A 386 -25.65 -4.90 -17.75
N THR A 387 -25.72 -4.20 -16.63
CA THR A 387 -25.53 -4.78 -15.30
C THR A 387 -26.33 -4.03 -14.24
N THR A 388 -26.40 -4.59 -13.04
CA THR A 388 -27.03 -3.96 -11.88
C THR A 388 -25.99 -3.37 -10.93
N LYS A 389 -26.42 -2.46 -10.05
CA LYS A 389 -25.58 -1.91 -8.98
C LYS A 389 -25.12 -3.03 -8.04
N GLU A 390 -26.01 -3.96 -7.74
CA GLU A 390 -25.78 -5.10 -6.87
C GLU A 390 -24.67 -6.00 -7.40
N ASP A 391 -24.70 -6.34 -8.70
CA ASP A 391 -23.68 -7.19 -9.33
C ASP A 391 -22.30 -6.53 -9.33
N VAL A 392 -22.23 -5.24 -9.72
CA VAL A 392 -20.97 -4.48 -9.73
C VAL A 392 -20.37 -4.38 -8.33
N LEU A 393 -21.19 -4.08 -7.32
CA LEU A 393 -20.72 -3.95 -5.95
C LEU A 393 -20.33 -5.30 -5.34
N ALA A 394 -21.08 -6.37 -5.63
CA ALA A 394 -20.73 -7.72 -5.19
C ALA A 394 -19.38 -8.16 -5.76
N TYR A 395 -19.14 -7.91 -7.05
CA TYR A 395 -17.87 -8.19 -7.70
C TYR A 395 -16.72 -7.38 -7.10
N LEU A 396 -16.84 -6.05 -7.02
CA LEU A 396 -15.77 -5.19 -6.47
C LEU A 396 -15.47 -5.48 -4.99
N ARG A 397 -16.49 -5.87 -4.22
CA ARG A 397 -16.35 -6.35 -2.84
C ARG A 397 -15.58 -7.67 -2.77
N GLN A 398 -15.81 -8.60 -3.69
CA GLN A 398 -15.03 -9.84 -3.76
C GLN A 398 -13.56 -9.56 -4.13
N VAL A 399 -13.33 -8.65 -5.08
CA VAL A 399 -11.98 -8.26 -5.52
C VAL A 399 -11.19 -7.55 -4.40
N SER A 400 -11.85 -6.84 -3.48
CA SER A 400 -11.18 -6.23 -2.32
C SER A 400 -10.77 -7.25 -1.25
N LEU A 401 -11.44 -8.41 -1.19
CA LEU A 401 -11.14 -9.48 -0.24
C LEU A 401 -10.07 -10.46 -0.72
N ALA A 402 -10.09 -10.77 -2.02
CA ALA A 402 -9.32 -11.86 -2.58
C ALA A 402 -8.71 -11.51 -3.95
N GLY A 403 -7.72 -12.31 -4.34
CA GLY A 403 -7.05 -12.13 -5.63
C GLY A 403 -6.00 -11.01 -5.66
N PRO A 404 -5.47 -10.71 -6.85
CA PRO A 404 -4.27 -9.88 -7.02
C PRO A 404 -4.48 -8.40 -6.61
N LEU A 405 -5.72 -7.90 -6.64
CA LEU A 405 -6.05 -6.51 -6.33
C LEU A 405 -6.51 -6.28 -4.89
N SER A 406 -6.65 -7.32 -4.07
CA SER A 406 -7.09 -7.25 -2.66
C SER A 406 -6.23 -6.36 -1.76
N ARG A 407 -4.97 -6.12 -2.15
CA ARG A 407 -4.09 -5.17 -1.43
C ARG A 407 -4.29 -3.73 -1.91
N ASN A 408 -4.83 -3.53 -3.10
CA ASN A 408 -4.99 -2.24 -3.77
C ASN A 408 -6.37 -1.64 -3.54
N LEU A 409 -7.40 -2.47 -3.73
CA LEU A 409 -8.80 -2.13 -3.60
C LEU A 409 -9.29 -2.45 -2.18
N ASP A 410 -10.00 -1.52 -1.60
CA ASP A 410 -10.81 -1.67 -0.40
C ASP A 410 -12.24 -1.23 -0.72
N TYR A 411 -13.16 -1.44 0.20
CA TYR A 411 -14.58 -1.21 -0.02
C TYR A 411 -15.24 -0.65 1.24
N THR A 412 -16.14 0.32 1.08
CA THR A 412 -16.97 0.84 2.17
C THR A 412 -18.44 0.89 1.77
N ALA A 413 -19.30 0.51 2.71
CA ALA A 413 -20.76 0.68 2.64
C ALA A 413 -21.28 1.59 3.76
N ALA A 414 -20.40 2.34 4.44
CA ALA A 414 -20.80 3.31 5.45
C ALA A 414 -21.63 4.44 4.80
N THR A 415 -22.78 4.74 5.39
CA THR A 415 -23.76 5.70 4.85
C THR A 415 -23.34 7.15 5.03
N ASP A 416 -22.36 7.41 5.88
CA ASP A 416 -21.89 8.72 6.31
C ASP A 416 -20.40 8.96 6.01
N ALA A 417 -19.78 8.11 5.19
CA ALA A 417 -18.35 8.20 4.90
C ALA A 417 -17.97 9.52 4.22
N VAL A 418 -16.90 10.15 4.71
CA VAL A 418 -16.34 11.40 4.16
C VAL A 418 -14.81 11.36 4.10
N SER A 419 -14.21 12.33 3.41
CA SER A 419 -12.75 12.38 3.15
C SER A 419 -11.87 12.09 4.37
N SER A 420 -12.15 12.69 5.53
CA SER A 420 -11.33 12.54 6.73
C SER A 420 -11.28 11.11 7.28
N ASP A 421 -12.29 10.28 6.99
CA ASP A 421 -12.37 8.90 7.49
C ASP A 421 -11.34 7.97 6.82
N PHE A 422 -10.81 8.39 5.67
CA PHE A 422 -9.84 7.62 4.89
C PHE A 422 -8.39 8.07 5.11
N ILE A 423 -8.15 9.07 5.97
CA ILE A 423 -6.79 9.50 6.33
C ILE A 423 -6.03 8.32 6.97
N GLY A 424 -4.83 8.04 6.47
CA GLY A 424 -4.01 6.91 6.87
C GLY A 424 -4.45 5.57 6.27
N SER A 425 -5.39 5.56 5.31
CA SER A 425 -5.77 4.33 4.60
C SER A 425 -4.58 3.76 3.83
N ARG A 426 -4.46 2.43 3.85
CA ARG A 426 -3.37 1.68 3.22
C ARG A 426 -3.70 1.14 1.84
N ALA A 427 -4.98 1.17 1.49
CA ALA A 427 -5.45 0.85 0.15
C ALA A 427 -5.14 2.02 -0.78
N ALA A 428 -4.89 1.72 -2.06
CA ALA A 428 -4.73 2.79 -3.05
C ALA A 428 -6.09 3.31 -3.55
N SER A 429 -7.14 2.50 -3.40
CA SER A 429 -8.47 2.74 -3.94
C SER A 429 -9.49 2.18 -2.96
N ILE A 430 -10.52 2.95 -2.62
CA ILE A 430 -11.59 2.52 -1.73
C ILE A 430 -12.91 2.81 -2.42
N ILE A 431 -13.64 1.77 -2.81
CA ILE A 431 -14.93 1.91 -3.50
C ILE A 431 -15.98 2.36 -2.49
N ASP A 432 -16.68 3.45 -2.81
CA ASP A 432 -17.84 3.91 -2.08
C ASP A 432 -19.12 3.29 -2.66
N ALA A 433 -19.66 2.30 -1.96
CA ALA A 433 -20.82 1.55 -2.41
C ALA A 433 -22.09 2.40 -2.50
N ASN A 434 -22.25 3.32 -1.55
CA ASN A 434 -23.45 4.14 -1.46
C ASN A 434 -23.48 5.17 -2.57
N ALA A 435 -22.34 5.79 -2.86
CA ALA A 435 -22.21 6.76 -3.94
C ALA A 435 -22.17 6.13 -5.34
N THR A 436 -21.87 4.84 -5.47
CA THR A 436 -21.85 4.14 -6.77
C THR A 436 -23.23 4.15 -7.45
N ILE A 437 -23.25 4.45 -8.75
CA ILE A 437 -24.47 4.49 -9.58
C ILE A 437 -24.28 3.54 -10.75
N VAL A 438 -25.29 2.71 -11.04
CA VAL A 438 -25.29 1.81 -12.19
C VAL A 438 -26.68 1.84 -12.82
N GLU A 439 -26.74 2.03 -14.14
CA GLU A 439 -27.96 2.03 -14.94
C GLU A 439 -27.65 1.47 -16.33
N GLY A 440 -28.18 0.28 -16.65
CA GLY A 440 -27.92 -0.40 -17.92
C GLY A 440 -26.42 -0.65 -18.12
N ASP A 441 -25.87 -0.12 -19.21
CA ASP A 441 -24.45 -0.19 -19.58
C ASP A 441 -23.59 0.91 -18.94
N THR A 442 -24.15 1.76 -18.09
CA THR A 442 -23.44 2.89 -17.48
C THR A 442 -23.13 2.63 -16.01
N ALA A 443 -21.87 2.82 -15.62
CA ALA A 443 -21.43 2.72 -14.22
C ALA A 443 -20.62 3.95 -13.80
N ILE A 444 -20.98 4.55 -12.67
CA ILE A 444 -20.25 5.65 -12.05
C ILE A 444 -19.73 5.17 -10.69
N LEU A 445 -18.41 4.98 -10.61
CA LEU A 445 -17.74 4.57 -9.37
C LEU A 445 -17.13 5.78 -8.68
N TYR A 446 -17.35 5.89 -7.37
CA TYR A 446 -16.68 6.85 -6.51
C TYR A 446 -15.59 6.13 -5.72
N VAL A 447 -14.35 6.59 -5.90
CA VAL A 447 -13.16 5.91 -5.39
C VAL A 447 -12.38 6.86 -4.50
N TRP A 448 -12.48 6.68 -3.19
CA TRP A 448 -11.65 7.40 -2.23
C TRP A 448 -10.22 6.90 -2.28
N TYR A 449 -9.28 7.80 -2.05
CA TYR A 449 -7.88 7.46 -1.88
C TYR A 449 -7.16 8.49 -1.03
N ASP A 450 -6.42 8.00 -0.04
CA ASP A 450 -5.41 8.81 0.62
C ASP A 450 -4.23 8.99 -0.35
N ASN A 451 -4.15 10.18 -0.93
CA ASN A 451 -3.15 10.53 -1.93
C ASN A 451 -1.72 10.57 -1.39
N GLU A 452 -1.52 10.46 -0.07
CA GLU A 452 -0.20 10.43 0.55
C GLU A 452 0.13 9.05 1.13
N PHE A 453 -0.70 8.50 2.02
CA PHE A 453 -0.44 7.27 2.76
C PHE A 453 -0.72 6.01 1.93
N GLY A 454 -1.86 5.96 1.24
CA GLY A 454 -2.20 4.87 0.34
C GLY A 454 -1.18 4.76 -0.79
N TYR A 455 -0.79 5.91 -1.35
CA TYR A 455 0.29 6.00 -2.34
C TYR A 455 1.66 5.57 -1.77
N SER A 456 2.04 6.04 -0.59
CA SER A 456 3.31 5.64 0.05
C SER A 456 3.36 4.13 0.32
N CYS A 457 2.21 3.50 0.62
CA CYS A 457 2.11 2.04 0.72
C CYS A 457 2.40 1.35 -0.63
N GLN A 458 1.96 1.91 -1.75
CA GLN A 458 2.26 1.37 -3.09
C GLN A 458 3.74 1.53 -3.47
N VAL A 459 4.37 2.65 -3.09
CA VAL A 459 5.82 2.84 -3.26
C VAL A 459 6.57 1.73 -2.53
N VAL A 460 6.27 1.49 -1.25
CA VAL A 460 6.95 0.45 -0.46
C VAL A 460 6.73 -0.94 -1.06
N ARG A 461 5.51 -1.27 -1.49
CA ARG A 461 5.22 -2.56 -2.15
C ARG A 461 6.00 -2.74 -3.44
N THR A 462 6.07 -1.71 -4.27
CA THR A 462 6.84 -1.72 -5.52
C THR A 462 8.33 -1.93 -5.25
N VAL A 463 8.88 -1.26 -4.23
CA VAL A 463 10.28 -1.42 -3.83
C VAL A 463 10.55 -2.83 -3.28
N GLN A 464 9.63 -3.40 -2.50
CA GLN A 464 9.71 -4.79 -2.03
C GLN A 464 9.76 -5.80 -3.20
N TYR A 465 8.89 -5.60 -4.19
CA TYR A 465 8.87 -6.42 -5.41
C TYR A 465 10.19 -6.31 -6.18
N ILE A 466 10.64 -5.09 -6.46
CA ILE A 466 11.86 -4.81 -7.23
C ILE A 466 13.13 -5.30 -6.50
N SER A 467 13.10 -5.36 -5.16
CA SER A 467 14.20 -5.89 -4.35
C SER A 467 14.24 -7.41 -4.28
N GLY A 468 13.22 -8.11 -4.78
CA GLY A 468 13.06 -9.56 -4.61
C GLY A 468 12.71 -9.98 -3.18
N ILE A 469 12.33 -9.04 -2.31
CA ILE A 469 11.90 -9.36 -0.94
C ILE A 469 10.38 -9.51 -0.95
N GLU A 470 9.93 -10.65 -1.46
CA GLU A 470 8.53 -11.04 -1.43
C GLU A 470 8.31 -12.29 -0.60
N TYR A 471 7.51 -12.11 0.45
CA TYR A 471 7.05 -13.21 1.28
C TYR A 471 5.69 -13.71 0.78
N PRO A 472 5.57 -15.00 0.43
CA PRO A 472 4.30 -15.60 0.05
C PRO A 472 3.27 -15.49 1.17
N THR A 473 2.00 -15.38 0.79
CA THR A 473 0.87 -15.37 1.73
C THR A 473 0.20 -16.75 1.74
N TYR A 474 -0.05 -17.28 2.93
CA TYR A 474 -0.76 -18.54 3.14
C TYR A 474 -2.12 -18.32 3.81
N PRO A 475 -3.13 -19.16 3.54
CA PRO A 475 -3.11 -20.28 2.59
C PRO A 475 -2.94 -19.82 1.13
N GLN A 476 -2.29 -20.66 0.32
CA GLN A 476 -2.30 -20.47 -1.14
C GLN A 476 -3.68 -20.87 -1.64
N LEU A 477 -4.59 -19.90 -1.74
CA LEU A 477 -5.89 -20.12 -2.36
C LEU A 477 -5.63 -20.41 -3.84
N GLY A 478 -5.79 -21.67 -4.23
CA GLY A 478 -5.46 -22.13 -5.58
C GLY A 478 -6.08 -21.23 -6.65
N ALA A 479 -5.33 -20.99 -7.72
CA ALA A 479 -5.90 -20.56 -8.99
C ALA A 479 -6.93 -21.63 -9.42
N GLN A 480 -8.19 -21.46 -9.02
CA GLN A 480 -9.25 -22.33 -9.48
C GLN A 480 -9.46 -22.07 -10.97
N SER A 481 -9.03 -23.03 -11.77
CA SER A 481 -9.37 -23.31 -13.18
C SER A 481 -9.11 -22.21 -14.22
N ASP A 482 -7.87 -22.16 -14.72
CA ASP A 482 -7.56 -21.71 -16.10
C ASP A 482 -7.46 -22.91 -17.07
N THR A 483 -8.11 -24.01 -16.73
CA THR A 483 -8.41 -25.13 -17.63
C THR A 483 -9.90 -25.14 -17.92
N ARG A 484 -10.36 -24.20 -18.74
CA ARG A 484 -11.49 -24.48 -19.62
C ARG A 484 -10.92 -25.16 -20.86
N GLU A 485 -11.34 -26.40 -21.01
CA GLU A 485 -10.99 -27.31 -22.08
C GLU A 485 -11.07 -26.65 -23.45
N LEU A 486 -9.96 -26.67 -24.18
CA LEU A 486 -9.96 -26.71 -25.65
C LEU A 486 -10.46 -28.09 -26.06
N THR A 487 -11.77 -28.30 -25.99
CA THR A 487 -12.43 -29.41 -26.69
C THR A 487 -13.62 -28.86 -27.47
N ASP A 488 -13.45 -28.96 -28.79
CA ASP A 488 -14.46 -29.10 -29.85
C ASP A 488 -14.61 -27.92 -30.82
N ALA A 489 -13.81 -28.00 -31.89
CA ALA A 489 -14.24 -27.68 -33.24
C ALA A 489 -13.47 -28.56 -34.25
N ARG A 490 -14.06 -29.71 -34.57
CA ARG A 490 -14.04 -30.28 -35.93
C ARG A 490 -15.42 -30.17 -36.51
#